data_AF-A0A7S3H4X4-F1
#
_entry.id   AF-A0A7S3H4X4-F1
#
_cell.length_a   1.000
_cell.length_b   1.000
_cell.length_c   1.000
_cell.angle_alpha   90.00
_cell.angle_beta   90.00
_cell.angle_gamma   90.00
#
_symmetry.space_group_name_H-M   'P 1'
#
loop_
_entity.id
_entity.type
_entity.pdbx_description
1 polymer ?
#
loop_
_entity_poly.entity_id
_entity_poly.type
_entity_poly.pdbx_seq_one_letter_code
_entity_poly.pdbx_strand_id
1 'polypeptide(L)'
;GLGVSVNEPPRGGILTVSPTRGGAISTTFLFTSSYWEDDESDLPLTHAFSYYLLSDTDLIVVKTPDAVPYVSTLLGQGLAIRAFLVNCVVVVSDIHGGLANYTS
;
A
#
# COMPACT_ATOMS: atom_id res chain seq x y z
N GLY A 1 -20.54 -15.69 -30.73
CA GLY A 1 -19.21 -15.10 -30.98
C GLY A 1 -18.39 -15.28 -29.74
N LEU A 2 -17.11 -15.65 -29.86
CA LEU A 2 -16.19 -15.69 -28.74
C LEU A 2 -15.66 -14.27 -28.52
N GLY A 3 -15.99 -13.66 -27.38
CA GLY A 3 -15.39 -12.43 -26.90
C GLY A 3 -14.29 -12.77 -25.90
N VAL A 4 -13.16 -12.06 -25.98
CA VAL A 4 -12.10 -12.10 -24.95
C VAL A 4 -12.37 -10.94 -24.02
N SER A 5 -12.66 -11.22 -22.74
CA SER A 5 -12.66 -10.21 -21.68
C SER A 5 -11.23 -10.04 -21.16
N VAL A 6 -10.82 -8.79 -20.92
CA VAL A 6 -9.53 -8.44 -20.31
C VAL A 6 -9.85 -7.90 -18.92
N ASN A 7 -9.15 -8.40 -17.90
CA ASN A 7 -9.29 -7.94 -16.51
C ASN A 7 -8.89 -6.46 -16.39
N GLU A 8 -9.62 -5.70 -15.57
CA GLU A 8 -9.24 -4.35 -15.19
C GLU A 8 -8.60 -4.38 -13.79
N PRO A 9 -7.60 -3.52 -13.50
CA PRO A 9 -7.02 -3.48 -12.15
C PRO A 9 -7.92 -2.72 -11.17
N PRO A 10 -7.73 -2.94 -9.85
CA PRO A 10 -8.41 -2.17 -8.81
C PRO A 10 -8.21 -0.66 -8.97
N ARG A 11 -9.19 0.16 -8.57
CA ARG A 11 -9.14 1.62 -8.77
C ARG A 11 -9.71 2.42 -7.61
N GLY A 12 -9.47 3.74 -7.64
CA GLY A 12 -10.10 4.72 -6.74
C GLY A 12 -9.55 4.81 -5.32
N GLY A 13 -8.70 3.87 -4.90
CA GLY A 13 -8.25 3.80 -3.52
C GLY A 13 -7.08 4.72 -3.15
N ILE A 14 -6.85 4.80 -1.85
CA ILE A 14 -5.78 5.60 -1.24
C ILE A 14 -5.08 4.83 -0.11
N LEU A 15 -3.88 5.31 0.25
CA LEU A 15 -3.22 4.98 1.50
C LEU A 15 -3.24 6.19 2.44
N THR A 16 -3.55 5.95 3.71
CA THR A 16 -3.38 6.95 4.78
C THR A 16 -2.48 6.39 5.88
N VAL A 17 -1.70 7.27 6.50
CA VAL A 17 -0.80 6.93 7.62
C VAL A 17 -1.07 7.86 8.80
N SER A 18 -1.30 7.28 9.99
CA SER A 18 -1.59 8.03 11.21
C SER A 18 -0.78 7.50 12.41
N PRO A 19 -0.08 8.38 13.18
CA PRO A 19 0.09 9.81 12.93
C PRO A 19 0.99 10.08 11.72
N THR A 20 0.97 11.28 11.14
CA THR A 20 1.87 11.62 10.00
C THR A 20 3.28 12.01 10.42
N ARG A 21 3.55 12.07 11.74
CA ARG A 21 4.84 12.42 12.35
C ARG A 21 5.04 11.64 13.64
N GLY A 22 6.29 11.27 13.93
CA GLY A 22 6.62 10.52 15.14
C GLY A 22 8.12 10.23 15.26
N GLY A 23 8.49 9.53 16.31
CA GLY A 23 9.85 9.02 16.52
C GLY A 23 10.08 7.72 15.78
N ALA A 24 11.25 7.60 15.13
CA ALA A 24 11.66 6.37 14.49
C ALA A 24 11.74 5.22 15.50
N ILE A 25 11.21 4.05 15.13
CA ILE A 25 11.21 2.82 15.93
C ILE A 25 10.54 2.97 17.31
N SER A 26 9.78 4.05 17.55
CA SER A 26 9.12 4.31 18.85
C SER A 26 7.67 4.75 18.72
N THR A 27 7.31 5.45 17.64
CA THR A 27 5.92 5.75 17.32
C THR A 27 5.32 4.65 16.48
N THR A 28 4.19 4.10 16.91
CA THR A 28 3.38 3.18 16.11
C THR A 28 2.59 3.98 15.08
N PHE A 29 2.74 3.61 13.82
CA PHE A 29 2.04 4.18 12.68
C PHE A 29 1.00 3.18 12.19
N LEU A 30 -0.25 3.63 12.01
CA LEU A 30 -1.31 2.87 11.39
C LEU A 30 -1.38 3.21 9.90
N PHE A 31 -1.20 2.20 9.06
CA PHE A 31 -1.39 2.28 7.61
C PHE A 31 -2.79 1.75 7.31
N THR A 32 -3.57 2.51 6.53
CA THR A 32 -4.93 2.13 6.15
C THR A 32 -5.11 2.32 4.65
N SER A 33 -5.52 1.25 3.98
CA SER A 33 -5.95 1.22 2.59
C SER A 33 -7.47 1.37 2.51
N SER A 34 -7.96 2.30 1.70
CA SER A 34 -9.39 2.63 1.63
C SER A 34 -9.85 2.92 0.22
N TYR A 35 -11.15 2.75 -0.04
CA TYR A 35 -11.86 3.16 -1.27
C TYR A 35 -11.46 2.43 -2.55
N TRP A 36 -10.70 1.33 -2.45
CA TRP A 36 -10.42 0.48 -3.60
C TRP A 36 -11.71 -0.23 -4.04
N GLU A 37 -12.00 -0.11 -5.33
CA GLU A 37 -13.13 -0.75 -5.99
C GLU A 37 -12.61 -1.62 -7.13
N ASP A 38 -13.31 -2.72 -7.36
CA ASP A 38 -13.11 -3.62 -8.49
C ASP A 38 -14.44 -4.29 -8.85
N ASP A 39 -14.48 -5.01 -9.97
CA ASP A 39 -15.65 -5.79 -10.35
C ASP A 39 -15.93 -6.89 -9.32
N GLU A 40 -17.21 -7.19 -9.08
CA GLU A 40 -17.62 -8.13 -8.02
C GLU A 40 -17.02 -9.53 -8.19
N SER A 41 -16.78 -9.95 -9.45
CA SER A 41 -16.13 -11.21 -9.78
C SER A 41 -14.65 -11.27 -9.40
N ASP A 42 -14.02 -10.11 -9.20
CA ASP A 42 -12.57 -9.99 -9.07
C ASP A 42 -12.16 -9.82 -7.58
N LEU A 43 -13.16 -9.77 -6.70
CA LEU A 43 -13.03 -9.78 -5.24
C LEU A 43 -12.73 -11.19 -4.70
N PRO A 44 -12.06 -11.31 -3.53
CA PRO A 44 -11.63 -10.22 -2.64
C PRO A 44 -10.30 -9.58 -3.08
N LEU A 45 -10.17 -8.28 -2.80
CA LEU A 45 -8.90 -7.56 -2.93
C LEU A 45 -7.93 -7.92 -1.81
N THR A 46 -6.63 -7.96 -2.13
CA THR A 46 -5.56 -8.10 -1.15
C THR A 46 -4.67 -6.87 -1.11
N HIS A 47 -4.10 -6.60 0.07
CA HIS A 47 -3.37 -5.37 0.38
C HIS A 47 -1.98 -5.69 0.93
N ALA A 48 -0.95 -5.26 0.20
CA ALA A 48 0.44 -5.32 0.62
C ALA A 48 0.95 -3.92 0.93
N PHE A 49 1.62 -3.76 2.07
CA PHE A 49 2.14 -2.47 2.53
C PHE A 49 3.66 -2.51 2.59
N SER A 50 4.28 -1.43 2.14
CA SER A 50 5.73 -1.23 2.20
C SER A 50 6.04 0.24 2.47
N TYR A 51 7.31 0.55 2.74
CA TYR A 51 7.80 1.92 2.72
C TYR A 51 9.20 1.99 2.15
N TYR A 52 9.65 3.19 1.78
CA TYR A 52 11.02 3.43 1.35
C TYR A 52 11.52 4.81 1.76
N LEU A 53 12.85 4.93 1.86
CA LEU A 53 13.52 6.15 2.31
C LEU A 53 14.12 6.96 1.17
N LEU A 54 14.62 6.28 0.12
CA LEU A 54 15.37 6.90 -0.97
C LEU A 54 14.78 6.60 -2.35
N SER A 55 14.63 5.31 -2.66
CA SER A 55 14.19 4.79 -3.95
C SER A 55 12.93 3.93 -3.80
N ASP A 56 12.00 4.06 -4.72
CA ASP A 56 10.80 3.22 -4.81
C ASP A 56 11.11 1.77 -5.23
N THR A 57 12.35 1.49 -5.65
CA THR A 57 12.87 0.14 -5.89
C THR A 57 13.35 -0.56 -4.62
N ASP A 58 13.67 0.20 -3.57
CA ASP A 58 14.29 -0.30 -2.34
C ASP A 58 13.23 -0.39 -1.22
N LEU A 59 12.17 -1.16 -1.50
CA LEU A 59 11.02 -1.30 -0.61
C LEU A 59 11.35 -2.14 0.63
N ILE A 60 10.96 -1.63 1.79
CA ILE A 60 10.93 -2.37 3.04
C ILE A 60 9.50 -2.85 3.27
N VAL A 61 9.32 -4.17 3.31
CA VAL A 61 8.01 -4.81 3.47
C VAL A 61 7.48 -4.60 4.88
N VAL A 62 6.25 -4.10 4.99
CA VAL A 62 5.51 -3.96 6.26
C VAL A 62 4.50 -5.09 6.42
N LYS A 63 3.77 -5.41 5.35
CA LYS A 63 2.75 -6.47 5.32
C LYS A 63 2.73 -7.08 3.93
N THR A 64 2.79 -8.41 3.87
CA THR A 64 2.56 -9.19 2.65
C THR A 64 1.08 -9.14 2.24
N PRO A 65 0.73 -9.46 0.98
CA PRO A 65 -0.66 -9.43 0.52
C PRO A 65 -1.60 -10.22 1.44
N ASP A 66 -2.68 -9.57 1.87
CA ASP A 66 -3.75 -10.16 2.67
C ASP A 66 -5.00 -9.27 2.62
N ALA A 67 -6.19 -9.83 2.89
CA ALA A 67 -7.47 -9.15 2.76
C ALA A 67 -7.69 -8.03 3.80
N VAL A 68 -6.97 -8.03 4.94
CA VAL A 68 -7.10 -6.98 5.96
C VAL A 68 -6.47 -5.67 5.44
N PRO A 69 -7.23 -4.58 5.29
CA PRO A 69 -6.77 -3.38 4.58
C PRO A 69 -6.02 -2.40 5.50
N TYR A 70 -5.43 -2.89 6.60
CA TYR A 70 -4.65 -2.05 7.52
C TYR A 70 -3.55 -2.83 8.21
N VAL A 71 -2.54 -2.11 8.71
CA VAL A 71 -1.45 -2.65 9.53
C VAL A 71 -0.87 -1.57 10.44
N SER A 72 -0.55 -1.92 11.68
CA SER A 72 0.23 -1.07 12.58
C SER A 72 1.69 -1.49 12.56
N THR A 73 2.61 -0.53 12.39
CA THR A 73 4.05 -0.82 12.33
C THR A 73 4.89 0.29 12.95
N LEU A 74 6.17 -0.02 13.16
CA LEU A 74 7.20 0.95 13.49
C LEU A 74 8.01 1.26 12.22
N LEU A 75 8.32 2.53 12.01
CA LEU A 75 9.10 2.97 10.85
C LEU A 75 10.54 3.32 11.24
N GLY A 76 11.48 2.97 10.35
CA GLY A 76 12.87 3.41 10.44
C GLY A 76 13.01 4.92 10.28
N GLN A 77 14.17 5.44 10.65
CA GLN A 77 14.45 6.86 10.49
C GLN A 77 14.65 7.20 9.01
N GLY A 78 13.92 8.21 8.51
CA GLY A 78 14.17 8.77 7.19
C GLY A 78 15.55 9.42 7.07
N LEU A 79 15.97 9.75 5.85
CA LEU A 79 17.28 10.36 5.65
C LEU A 79 17.28 11.84 6.06
N ALA A 80 18.29 12.27 6.84
CA ALA A 80 18.40 13.66 7.29
C ALA A 80 18.43 14.67 6.12
N ILE A 81 19.10 14.31 5.02
CA ILE A 81 19.15 15.10 3.78
C ILE A 81 17.79 15.26 3.09
N ARG A 82 16.81 14.43 3.46
CA ARG A 82 15.41 14.50 3.00
C ARG A 82 14.45 14.87 4.12
N ALA A 83 14.92 15.61 5.12
CA ALA A 83 14.12 16.06 6.26
C ALA A 83 13.40 14.90 7.01
N PHE A 84 14.03 13.72 7.03
CA PHE A 84 13.50 12.50 7.66
C PHE A 84 12.18 11.98 7.04
N LEU A 85 11.91 12.30 5.77
CA LEU A 85 10.75 11.78 5.06
C LEU A 85 10.83 10.25 4.87
N VAL A 86 9.68 9.60 5.00
CA VAL A 86 9.45 8.17 4.75
C VAL A 86 8.23 8.07 3.83
N ASN A 87 8.40 7.46 2.66
CA ASN A 87 7.32 7.31 1.69
C ASN A 87 6.65 5.96 1.93
N CYS A 88 5.34 5.95 2.09
CA CYS A 88 4.58 4.74 2.41
C CYS A 88 3.81 4.29 1.17
N VAL A 89 3.76 2.99 0.92
CA VAL A 89 3.19 2.42 -0.30
C VAL A 89 2.19 1.33 0.07
N VAL A 90 1.06 1.31 -0.63
CA VAL A 90 0.17 0.16 -0.71
C VAL A 90 0.12 -0.33 -2.15
N VAL A 91 0.18 -1.65 -2.32
CA VAL A 91 -0.16 -2.33 -3.57
C VAL A 91 -1.40 -3.17 -3.31
N VAL A 92 -2.39 -3.01 -4.18
CA VAL A 92 -3.68 -3.72 -4.12
C VAL A 92 -3.80 -4.60 -5.34
N SER A 93 -4.26 -5.83 -5.13
CA SER A 93 -4.46 -6.80 -6.20
C SER A 93 -5.81 -7.49 -6.12
N ASP A 94 -6.36 -7.82 -7.28
CA ASP A 94 -7.51 -8.71 -7.45
C ASP A 94 -7.09 -10.19 -7.54
N ILE A 95 -8.06 -11.09 -7.74
CA ILE A 95 -7.82 -12.54 -7.87
C ILE A 95 -7.30 -12.98 -9.26
N HIS A 96 -7.38 -12.10 -10.25
CA HIS A 96 -6.94 -12.31 -11.63
C HIS A 96 -5.56 -11.69 -11.93
N GLY A 97 -4.94 -11.04 -10.94
CA GLY A 97 -3.60 -10.46 -10.98
C GLY A 97 -3.54 -9.02 -11.47
N GLY A 98 -4.66 -8.31 -11.58
CA GLY A 98 -4.65 -6.85 -11.78
C GLY A 98 -4.07 -6.15 -10.55
N LEU A 99 -3.27 -5.12 -10.78
CA LEU A 99 -2.52 -4.41 -9.74
C LEU A 99 -2.74 -2.91 -9.84
N ALA A 100 -2.87 -2.27 -8.67
CA ALA A 100 -2.80 -0.83 -8.53
C ALA A 100 -2.07 -0.44 -7.23
N ASN A 101 -1.56 0.79 -7.17
CA ASN A 101 -0.79 1.27 -6.02
C ASN A 101 -1.06 2.73 -5.67
N TYR A 102 -0.77 3.08 -4.42
CA TYR A 102 -0.78 4.47 -3.94
C TYR A 102 0.43 4.72 -3.04
N THR A 103 1.05 5.90 -3.19
CA THR A 103 2.17 6.36 -2.35
C THR A 103 1.77 7.61 -1.57
N SER A 104 1.96 7.59 -0.25
CA SER A 104 1.74 8.72 0.67
C SER A 104 3.04 9.24 1.28
#